data_AF-A0A699ZVH0-F1
#
_entry.id   AF-A0A699ZVH0-F1
#
_cell.length_a   1.000
_cell.length_b   1.000
_cell.length_c   1.000
_cell.angle_alpha   90.00
_cell.angle_beta   90.00
_cell.angle_gamma   90.00
#
_symmetry.space_group_name_H-M   'P 1'
#
loop_
_entity.id
_entity.type
_entity.pdbx_description
1 polymer ?
#
loop_
_entity_poly.entity_id
_entity_poly.type
_entity_poly.pdbx_seq_one_letter_code
_entity_poly.pdbx_strand_id
1 'polypeptide(L)' 'MSSGSLLWVDKYRPSTFDKFVINRDIADQLKKLVASGDFPHTLVYGPPGAGKKTLVMALLRELFGAGVEKAR' A
#
# COMPACT_ATOMS: atom_id res chain seq x y z
N MET A 1 10.95 24.50 -11.30
CA MET A 1 9.77 23.61 -11.25
C MET A 1 9.19 23.72 -9.86
N SER A 2 7.95 24.21 -9.75
CA SER A 2 7.37 24.71 -8.48
C SER A 2 7.51 23.70 -7.35
N SER A 3 8.20 24.12 -6.28
CA SER A 3 8.27 23.43 -5.00
C SER A 3 6.89 23.48 -4.34
N GLY A 4 5.94 22.73 -4.88
CA GLY A 4 4.62 22.56 -4.29
C GLY A 4 4.76 21.81 -2.97
N SER A 5 4.40 22.45 -1.87
CA SER A 5 4.30 21.80 -0.55
C SER A 5 3.50 20.51 -0.67
N LEU A 6 4.09 19.39 -0.26
CA LEU A 6 3.46 18.07 -0.32
C LEU A 6 2.14 18.10 0.47
N LEU A 7 1.04 17.69 -0.16
CA LEU A 7 -0.25 17.60 0.51
C LEU A 7 -0.14 16.63 1.71
N TRP A 8 -0.86 16.89 2.79
CA TRP A 8 -0.81 16.03 3.99
C TRP A 8 -1.21 14.59 3.67
N VAL A 9 -2.17 14.40 2.77
CA VAL A 9 -2.60 13.08 2.30
C VAL A 9 -1.48 12.29 1.62
N ASP A 10 -0.53 12.97 0.98
CA ASP A 10 0.63 12.33 0.34
C ASP A 10 1.78 12.17 1.33
N LYS A 11 2.00 13.19 2.18
CA LYS A 11 3.04 13.18 3.21
C LYS A 11 2.88 12.05 4.22
N TYR A 12 1.64 11.78 4.63
CA TYR A 12 1.33 10.77 5.65
C TYR A 12 0.77 9.48 5.07
N ARG A 13 0.81 9.29 3.75
CA ARG A 13 0.36 8.06 3.11
C ARG A 13 1.22 6.88 3.61
N PRO A 14 0.63 5.83 4.19
CA PRO A 14 1.38 4.63 4.56
C PRO A 14 2.08 4.00 3.35
N SER A 15 3.37 3.69 3.50
CA SER A 15 4.18 3.05 2.46
C SER A 15 4.58 1.60 2.79
N THR A 16 4.36 1.16 4.03
CA THR A 16 4.65 -0.19 4.52
C THR A 16 3.47 -0.69 5.35
N PHE A 17 3.29 -2.01 5.46
CA PHE A 17 2.17 -2.60 6.21
C PHE A 17 2.12 -2.15 7.67
N ASP A 18 3.27 -1.98 8.32
CA ASP A 18 3.34 -1.60 9.74
C ASP A 18 2.85 -0.16 10.02
N LYS A 19 2.70 0.68 8.97
CA LYS A 19 2.20 2.07 9.09
C LYS A 19 0.68 2.19 8.94
N PHE A 20 -0.04 1.10 8.68
CA PHE A 20 -1.50 1.12 8.59
C PHE A 20 -2.14 1.10 9.98
N VAL A 21 -2.98 2.12 10.27
CA VAL A 21 -3.73 2.21 11.52
C VAL A 21 -5.15 1.64 11.39
N ILE A 22 -5.82 1.92 10.27
CA ILE A 22 -7.23 1.54 10.06
C ILE A 22 -7.37 0.09 9.58
N ASN A 23 -6.57 -0.31 8.58
CA ASN A 23 -6.66 -1.63 7.94
C ASN A 23 -5.55 -2.59 8.44
N ARG A 24 -5.24 -2.54 9.74
CA ARG A 24 -4.10 -3.28 10.30
C ARG A 24 -4.24 -4.80 10.14
N ASP A 25 -5.42 -5.35 10.45
CA ASP A 25 -5.67 -6.79 10.34
C ASP A 25 -5.51 -7.28 8.88
N ILE A 26 -5.99 -6.48 7.92
CA ILE A 26 -5.85 -6.78 6.49
C ILE A 26 -4.37 -6.71 6.08
N ALA A 27 -3.65 -5.70 6.54
CA ALA A 27 -2.21 -5.56 6.26
C ALA A 27 -1.42 -6.75 6.82
N ASP A 28 -1.74 -7.22 8.03
CA ASP A 28 -1.10 -8.37 8.66
C ASP A 28 -1.43 -9.70 7.93
N GLN A 29 -2.67 -9.86 7.46
CA GLN A 29 -3.04 -11.00 6.61
C GLN A 29 -2.29 -11.00 5.27
N LEU A 30 -2.20 -9.84 4.61
CA LEU A 30 -1.45 -9.70 3.37
C LEU A 30 0.04 -9.98 3.59
N LYS A 31 0.63 -9.51 4.69
CA LYS A 31 2.03 -9.79 5.05
C LYS A 31 2.30 -11.29 5.17
N LYS A 32 1.39 -12.05 5.79
CA LYS A 32 1.47 -13.52 5.87
C LYS A 32 1.34 -14.18 4.49
N LEU A 33 0.44 -13.69 3.65
CA LEU A 33 0.21 -14.22 2.31
C LEU A 33 1.37 -13.96 1.35
N VAL A 34 2.03 -12.80 1.48
CA VAL A 34 3.29 -12.53 0.78
C VAL A 34 4.38 -13.49 1.23
N ALA A 35 4.50 -13.73 2.55
CA ALA A 35 5.50 -14.64 3.10
C ALA A 35 5.30 -16.11 2.69
N SER A 36 4.08 -16.54 2.35
CA SER A 36 3.83 -17.90 1.86
C SER A 36 4.32 -18.15 0.43
N GLY A 37 4.67 -17.10 -0.34
CA GLY A 37 5.19 -17.22 -1.71
C GLY A 37 4.13 -17.53 -2.78
N ASP A 38 2.96 -18.04 -2.40
CA ASP A 38 1.80 -18.21 -3.28
C ASP A 38 0.76 -17.11 -2.99
N PHE A 39 0.72 -16.07 -3.84
CA PHE A 39 -0.19 -14.94 -3.70
C PHE A 39 -1.30 -15.02 -4.76
N PRO A 40 -2.57 -15.22 -4.37
CA PRO A 40 -3.67 -15.38 -5.31
C PRO A 40 -4.08 -14.05 -5.96
N HIS A 41 -4.77 -14.15 -7.10
CA HIS A 41 -5.47 -13.00 -7.66
C HIS A 41 -6.47 -12.44 -6.65
N THR A 42 -6.28 -11.17 -6.27
CA THR A 42 -7.00 -10.55 -5.16
C THR A 42 -7.81 -9.35 -5.63
N LEU A 43 -9.10 -9.33 -5.31
CA LEU A 43 -9.97 -8.18 -5.56
C LEU A 43 -9.98 -7.25 -4.34
N VAL A 44 -9.55 -6.00 -4.53
CA VAL A 44 -9.58 -4.96 -3.49
C VAL A 44 -10.73 -3.99 -3.75
N TYR A 45 -11.73 -3.96 -2.89
CA TYR A 45 -12.94 -3.13 -3.03
C TYR A 45 -13.28 -2.36 -1.75
N GLY A 46 -14.24 -1.42 -1.83
CA GLY A 46 -14.66 -0.56 -0.70
C GLY A 46 -14.89 0.90 -1.10
N PRO A 47 -15.32 1.78 -0.17
CA PRO A 47 -15.70 3.16 -0.47
C PRO A 47 -14.49 4.05 -0.86
N PRO A 48 -14.72 5.21 -1.51
CA PRO A 48 -13.69 6.21 -1.76
C PRO A 48 -12.98 6.61 -0.46
N GLY A 49 -11.66 6.80 -0.50
CA GLY A 49 -10.88 7.17 0.68
C GLY A 49 -10.52 6.04 1.65
N ALA A 50 -11.03 4.81 1.47
CA ALA A 50 -10.73 3.66 2.35
C ALA A 50 -9.28 3.12 2.29
N GLY A 51 -8.37 3.81 1.61
CA GLY A 51 -6.97 3.39 1.52
C GLY A 51 -6.68 2.23 0.57
N LYS A 52 -7.62 1.83 -0.30
CA LYS A 52 -7.45 0.71 -1.26
C LYS A 52 -6.18 0.81 -2.11
N LYS A 53 -6.01 1.94 -2.80
CA LYS A 53 -4.80 2.20 -3.62
C LYS A 53 -3.54 2.17 -2.77
N THR A 54 -3.59 2.77 -1.58
CA THR A 54 -2.46 2.80 -0.65
C THR A 54 -2.06 1.40 -0.21
N LEU A 55 -3.03 0.54 0.11
CA LEU A 55 -2.80 -0.85 0.49
C LEU A 55 -2.18 -1.66 -0.65
N VAL A 56 -2.70 -1.52 -1.88
CA VAL A 56 -2.15 -2.18 -3.07
C VAL A 56 -0.71 -1.72 -3.33
N MET A 57 -0.42 -0.42 -3.21
CA MET A 57 0.95 0.07 -3.41
C MET A 57 1.93 -0.48 -2.35
N ALA A 58 1.51 -0.56 -1.08
CA ALA A 58 2.31 -1.17 -0.03
C ALA A 58 2.53 -2.67 -0.28
N LEU A 59 1.50 -3.39 -0.72
CA LEU A 59 1.58 -4.80 -1.11
C LEU A 59 2.57 -5.03 -2.25
N LEU A 60 2.47 -4.25 -3.33
CA LEU A 60 3.38 -4.36 -4.46
C LEU A 60 4.82 -4.06 -4.02
N ARG A 61 5.02 -3.09 -3.13
CA ARG A 61 6.34 -2.77 -2.58
C ARG A 61 6.90 -3.91 -1.75
N GLU A 62 6.06 -4.64 -1.02
CA GLU A 62 6.48 -5.83 -0.28
C GLU A 62 6.88 -6.97 -1.23
N LEU A 63 6.12 -7.18 -2.31
CA LEU A 63 6.37 -8.24 -3.30
C LEU A 63 7.57 -7.98 -4.21
N PHE A 64 7.75 -6.73 -4.66
CA PHE A 64 8.70 -6.37 -5.73
C PHE A 64 9.76 -5.34 -5.30
N GLY A 65 9.71 -4.88 -4.05
CA GLY A 65 10.62 -3.88 -3.51
C GLY A 65 10.28 -2.43 -3.90
N ALA A 66 11.20 -1.51 -3.62
CA ALA A 66 10.97 -0.06 -3.75
C ALA A 66 10.85 0.45 -5.20
N GLY A 67 11.10 -0.40 -6.21
CA GLY A 67 11.07 -0.02 -7.63
C GLY A 67 9.66 0.24 -8.18
N VAL A 68 8.61 -0.19 -7.49
CA VAL A 68 7.21 -0.12 -7.93
C VAL A 68 6.74 1.30 -8.22
N GLU A 69 7.31 2.30 -7.54
CA GLU A 69 6.91 3.71 -7.70
C GLU A 69 7.44 4.36 -9.00
N LYS A 70 8.34 3.68 -9.74
CA LYS A 70 8.97 4.21 -10.97
C LYS A 70 8.16 4.02 -12.25
N ALA A 71 7.01 3.35 -12.19
CA ALA A 71 6.18 3.07 -13.37
C ALA A 71 5.28 4.26 -13.78
N ARG A 72 5.69 5.51 -13.50
CA ARG A 72 4.90 6.72 -13.79
C ARG A 72 5.59 7.64 -14.76
#